data_AF-A0A2R6G3K0-F1
#
_entry.id   AF-A0A2R6G3K0-F1
#
_cell.length_a   1.000
_cell.length_b   1.000
_cell.length_c   1.000
_cell.angle_alpha   90.00
_cell.angle_beta   90.00
_cell.angle_gamma   90.00
#
_symmetry.space_group_name_H-M   'P 1'
#
loop_
_entity.id
_entity.type
_entity.pdbx_description
1 polymer ?
#
loop_
_entity_poly.entity_id
_entity_poly.type
_entity_poly.pdbx_seq_one_letter_code
_entity_poly.pdbx_strand_id
1 'polypeptide(L)'
;MADASALRDSLQSIAEQAEDDMSERDVENLFLEQGFYDALDYEGTGTDLRSEFTLPDDRRPDYISLDTNEAVTAVYEFKTTGRDLPPNESQLFGYMEYLRAEYGVLTNGKQLRLYRRGDDQALSVVSLETVTESEARDLLDALRKREFDLTDPTEVNQFLTDLDPIPLGEQAELGQEHFFDTFRLEADSPFADLLTGMMDLLSELRDEREATFVQGA
;
A
#
# COMPACT_ATOMS: atom_id res chain seq x y z
N MET A 1 -6.07 16.30 2.42
CA MET A 1 -4.93 16.63 3.29
C MET A 1 -5.16 15.96 4.62
N ALA A 2 -4.23 15.09 4.99
CA ALA A 2 -4.32 14.29 6.21
C ALA A 2 -4.42 15.17 7.48
N ASP A 3 -5.32 14.81 8.41
CA ASP A 3 -5.62 15.62 9.62
C ASP A 3 -5.83 14.72 10.84
N ALA A 4 -5.01 14.93 11.88
CA ALA A 4 -5.05 14.13 13.10
C ALA A 4 -6.33 14.35 13.92
N SER A 5 -6.93 15.55 13.86
CA SER A 5 -8.22 15.79 14.52
C SER A 5 -9.32 15.02 13.80
N ALA A 6 -9.33 15.06 12.47
CA ALA A 6 -10.31 14.30 11.68
C ALA A 6 -10.15 12.79 11.88
N LEU A 7 -8.91 12.29 11.95
CA LEU A 7 -8.63 10.89 12.23
C LEU A 7 -9.11 10.49 13.63
N ARG A 8 -8.85 11.32 14.65
CA ARG A 8 -9.34 11.08 16.01
C ARG A 8 -10.87 11.01 16.04
N ASP A 9 -11.53 11.98 15.41
CA ASP A 9 -12.99 12.07 15.39
C ASP A 9 -13.61 10.87 14.62
N SER A 10 -12.96 10.43 13.54
CA SER A 10 -13.33 9.21 12.80
C SER A 10 -13.21 7.95 13.67
N LEU A 11 -12.07 7.76 14.36
CA LEU A 11 -11.85 6.63 15.26
C LEU A 11 -12.88 6.59 16.40
N GLN A 12 -13.22 7.75 16.98
CA GLN A 12 -14.27 7.85 18.00
C GLN A 12 -15.64 7.51 17.42
N SER A 13 -15.99 8.01 16.23
CA SER A 13 -17.26 7.65 15.55
C SER A 13 -17.38 6.15 15.29
N ILE A 14 -16.29 5.50 14.87
CA ILE A 14 -16.23 4.04 14.69
C ILE A 14 -16.49 3.35 16.03
N ALA A 15 -15.84 3.77 17.12
CA ALA A 15 -16.07 3.17 18.43
C ALA A 15 -17.51 3.34 18.93
N GLU A 16 -18.13 4.50 18.69
CA GLU A 16 -19.52 4.78 19.07
C GLU A 16 -20.51 3.88 18.33
N GLN A 17 -20.23 3.57 17.05
CA GLN A 17 -21.09 2.73 16.22
C GLN A 17 -20.76 1.24 16.28
N ALA A 18 -19.60 0.87 16.81
CA ALA A 18 -19.21 -0.51 17.02
C ALA A 18 -20.09 -1.14 18.13
N GLU A 19 -21.12 -1.88 17.75
CA GLU A 19 -21.93 -2.68 18.68
C GLU A 19 -21.21 -3.99 19.06
N ASP A 20 -21.67 -4.63 20.15
CA ASP A 20 -21.19 -5.95 20.52
C ASP A 20 -21.61 -6.99 19.45
N ASP A 21 -20.76 -7.99 19.21
CA ASP A 21 -20.98 -9.09 18.26
C ASP A 21 -21.13 -8.68 16.76
N MET A 22 -20.63 -7.51 16.36
CA MET A 22 -20.54 -7.11 14.95
C MET A 22 -19.60 -8.04 14.16
N SER A 23 -20.00 -8.40 12.94
CA SER A 23 -19.15 -9.24 12.08
C SER A 23 -17.88 -8.48 11.62
N GLU A 24 -16.86 -9.20 11.19
CA GLU A 24 -15.63 -8.60 10.63
C GLU A 24 -15.96 -7.61 9.50
N ARG A 25 -16.93 -7.99 8.65
CA ARG A 25 -17.43 -7.16 7.55
C ARG A 25 -18.17 -5.91 8.01
N ASP A 26 -18.89 -5.96 9.13
CA ASP A 26 -19.58 -4.77 9.64
C ASP A 26 -18.57 -3.78 10.23
N VAL A 27 -17.55 -4.27 10.92
CA VAL A 27 -16.44 -3.43 11.42
C VAL A 27 -15.67 -2.82 10.26
N GLU A 28 -15.38 -3.61 9.23
CA GLU A 28 -14.77 -3.15 7.98
C GLU A 28 -15.55 -1.97 7.37
N ASN A 29 -16.88 -2.10 7.24
CA ASN A 29 -17.73 -1.05 6.69
C ASN A 29 -17.67 0.24 7.53
N LEU A 30 -17.58 0.16 8.86
CA LEU A 30 -17.41 1.35 9.70
C LEU A 30 -16.15 2.13 9.31
N PHE A 31 -15.03 1.46 9.03
CA PHE A 31 -13.81 2.16 8.63
C PHE A 31 -13.94 2.82 7.25
N LEU A 32 -14.69 2.23 6.33
CA LEU A 32 -14.95 2.80 5.01
C LEU A 32 -15.90 4.01 5.09
N GLU A 33 -16.90 3.96 5.95
CA GLU A 33 -17.99 4.94 5.98
C GLU A 33 -17.74 6.11 6.95
N GLN A 34 -16.89 5.94 7.96
CA GLN A 34 -16.65 6.95 9.00
C GLN A 34 -15.46 7.87 8.70
N GLY A 35 -14.97 7.93 7.46
CA GLY A 35 -13.94 8.88 7.03
C GLY A 35 -12.53 8.58 7.54
N PHE A 36 -12.25 7.35 7.98
CA PHE A 36 -10.92 6.96 8.48
C PHE A 36 -9.87 7.12 7.38
N TYR A 37 -10.16 6.59 6.19
CA TYR A 37 -9.25 6.64 5.06
C TYR A 37 -9.14 8.05 4.46
N ASP A 38 -10.23 8.81 4.44
CA ASP A 38 -10.23 10.22 4.02
C ASP A 38 -9.29 11.06 4.89
N ALA A 39 -9.29 10.82 6.21
CA ALA A 39 -8.42 11.50 7.16
C ALA A 39 -6.93 11.15 6.97
N LEU A 40 -6.63 10.05 6.28
CA LEU A 40 -5.29 9.62 5.88
C LEU A 40 -4.91 10.03 4.44
N ASP A 41 -5.78 10.79 3.76
CA ASP A 41 -5.61 11.26 2.38
C ASP A 41 -5.73 10.18 1.29
N TYR A 42 -6.41 9.06 1.59
CA TYR A 42 -6.79 8.07 0.58
C TYR A 42 -8.13 8.45 -0.08
N GLU A 43 -8.23 8.23 -1.38
CA GLU A 43 -9.43 8.52 -2.18
C GLU A 43 -10.51 7.43 -2.05
N GLY A 44 -10.10 6.19 -1.75
CA GLY A 44 -11.02 5.10 -1.42
C GLY A 44 -10.86 3.84 -2.28
N THR A 45 -11.87 2.98 -2.17
CA THR A 45 -11.86 1.65 -2.80
C THR A 45 -11.84 1.74 -4.32
N GLY A 46 -10.92 1.00 -4.94
CA GLY A 46 -10.76 0.95 -6.40
C GLY A 46 -9.79 1.99 -6.96
N THR A 47 -9.33 2.93 -6.13
CA THR A 47 -8.24 3.85 -6.46
C THR A 47 -6.98 3.46 -5.69
N ASP A 48 -6.96 3.72 -4.39
CA ASP A 48 -5.80 3.53 -3.52
C ASP A 48 -6.09 2.62 -2.31
N LEU A 49 -7.32 2.11 -2.19
CA LEU A 49 -7.68 0.99 -1.31
C LEU A 49 -8.12 -0.23 -2.13
N ARG A 50 -7.66 -1.43 -1.76
CA ARG A 50 -8.05 -2.69 -2.41
C ARG A 50 -8.36 -3.77 -1.37
N SER A 51 -9.48 -4.48 -1.53
CA SER A 51 -9.87 -5.61 -0.67
C SER A 51 -9.81 -6.97 -1.36
N GLU A 52 -9.91 -7.06 -2.68
CA GLU A 52 -10.01 -8.35 -3.41
C GLU A 52 -8.67 -8.97 -3.83
N PHE A 53 -7.63 -8.78 -3.04
CA PHE A 53 -6.31 -9.30 -3.37
C PHE A 53 -6.07 -10.71 -2.81
N THR A 54 -5.93 -11.72 -3.67
CA THR A 54 -5.64 -13.10 -3.23
C THR A 54 -4.16 -13.39 -3.38
N LEU A 55 -3.50 -13.77 -2.29
CA LEU A 55 -2.12 -14.24 -2.28
C LEU A 55 -2.02 -15.63 -2.95
N PRO A 56 -0.84 -16.07 -3.42
CA PRO A 56 -0.66 -17.39 -4.03
C PRO A 56 -1.01 -18.58 -3.14
N ASP A 57 -1.11 -18.37 -1.83
CA ASP A 57 -1.50 -19.38 -0.84
C ASP A 57 -2.99 -19.31 -0.46
N ASP A 58 -3.83 -18.73 -1.32
CA ASP A 58 -5.27 -18.53 -1.18
C ASP A 58 -5.69 -17.65 0.02
N ARG A 59 -4.73 -17.05 0.72
CA ARG A 59 -5.04 -16.08 1.77
C ARG A 59 -5.35 -14.71 1.16
N ARG A 60 -6.18 -13.94 1.85
CA ARG A 60 -6.65 -12.62 1.40
C ARG A 60 -6.64 -11.67 2.60
N PRO A 61 -5.85 -10.59 2.57
CA PRO A 61 -6.03 -9.50 3.52
C PRO A 61 -7.39 -8.83 3.29
N ASP A 62 -7.92 -8.18 4.32
CA ASP A 62 -9.20 -7.47 4.20
C ASP A 62 -9.05 -6.19 3.38
N TYR A 63 -8.04 -5.36 3.68
CA TYR A 63 -7.66 -4.23 2.84
C TYR A 63 -6.15 -4.02 2.77
N ILE A 64 -5.72 -3.38 1.68
CA ILE A 64 -4.42 -2.75 1.55
C ILE A 64 -4.58 -1.29 1.11
N SER A 65 -3.66 -0.44 1.54
CA SER A 65 -3.54 0.94 1.09
C SER A 65 -2.32 1.15 0.21
N LEU A 66 -2.46 1.96 -0.84
CA LEU A 66 -1.44 2.22 -1.85
C LEU A 66 -0.97 3.66 -1.83
N ASP A 67 0.34 3.88 -1.96
CA ASP A 67 0.87 5.22 -2.19
C ASP A 67 0.69 5.68 -3.65
N THR A 68 1.21 6.87 -3.98
CA THR A 68 1.15 7.43 -5.34
C THR A 68 1.87 6.59 -6.40
N ASN A 69 2.72 5.64 -6.00
CA ASN A 69 3.45 4.74 -6.89
C ASN A 69 2.86 3.32 -6.90
N GLU A 70 1.63 3.15 -6.39
CA GLU A 70 0.96 1.86 -6.23
C GLU A 70 1.70 0.85 -5.32
N ALA A 71 2.61 1.32 -4.47
CA ALA A 71 3.28 0.47 -3.50
C ALA A 71 2.38 0.28 -2.26
N VAL A 72 2.39 -0.95 -1.72
CA VAL A 72 1.60 -1.26 -0.52
C VAL A 72 2.22 -0.58 0.70
N THR A 73 1.46 0.32 1.32
CA THR A 73 1.87 1.08 2.51
C THR A 73 1.46 0.37 3.79
N ALA A 74 0.20 -0.07 3.87
CA ALA A 74 -0.33 -0.80 5.02
C ALA A 74 -1.26 -1.94 4.61
N VAL A 75 -1.30 -2.99 5.45
CA VAL A 75 -2.30 -4.07 5.41
C VAL A 75 -3.24 -3.90 6.59
N TYR A 76 -4.53 -4.08 6.36
CA TYR A 76 -5.57 -4.01 7.37
C TYR A 76 -6.23 -5.38 7.53
N GLU A 77 -6.35 -5.83 8.77
CA GLU A 77 -7.03 -7.05 9.16
C GLU A 77 -8.09 -6.71 10.23
N PHE A 78 -9.34 -7.07 9.94
CA PHE A 78 -10.49 -6.81 10.79
C PHE A 78 -10.89 -8.06 11.54
N LYS A 79 -11.42 -7.85 12.74
CA LYS A 79 -11.94 -8.89 13.62
C LYS A 79 -13.30 -8.47 14.17
N THR A 80 -14.12 -9.45 14.53
CA THR A 80 -15.40 -9.23 15.22
C THR A 80 -15.20 -8.44 16.51
N THR A 81 -16.13 -7.55 16.84
CA THR A 81 -16.08 -6.80 18.10
C THR A 81 -16.02 -7.74 19.30
N GLY A 82 -15.28 -7.36 20.34
CA GLY A 82 -15.06 -8.20 21.53
C GLY A 82 -14.05 -9.34 21.36
N ARG A 83 -13.58 -9.62 20.13
CA ARG A 83 -12.51 -10.61 19.89
C ARG A 83 -11.15 -10.05 20.31
N ASP A 84 -10.34 -10.90 20.94
CA ASP A 84 -8.95 -10.57 21.25
C ASP A 84 -8.10 -10.53 19.97
N LEU A 85 -7.29 -9.49 19.85
CA LEU A 85 -6.48 -9.21 18.65
C LEU A 85 -5.19 -10.05 18.55
N PRO A 86 -4.30 -10.15 19.58
CA PRO A 86 -3.00 -10.79 19.46
C PRO A 86 -2.98 -12.20 18.85
N PRO A 87 -3.98 -13.09 19.09
CA PRO A 87 -4.02 -14.40 18.45
C PRO A 87 -4.04 -14.39 16.91
N ASN A 88 -4.28 -13.24 16.28
CA ASN A 88 -4.37 -13.08 14.82
C ASN A 88 -3.14 -12.36 14.23
N GLU A 89 -2.12 -12.04 15.04
CA GLU A 89 -0.88 -11.37 14.62
C GLU A 89 -0.15 -12.14 13.52
N SER A 90 -0.05 -13.47 13.63
CA SER A 90 0.64 -14.30 12.64
C SER A 90 0.04 -14.19 11.24
N GLN A 91 -1.27 -13.99 11.15
CA GLN A 91 -1.96 -13.81 9.87
C GLN A 91 -1.57 -12.46 9.25
N LEU A 92 -1.69 -11.38 10.03
CA LEU A 92 -1.31 -10.04 9.61
C LEU A 92 0.17 -9.98 9.20
N PHE A 93 1.08 -10.53 10.01
CA PHE A 93 2.52 -10.50 9.73
C PHE A 93 2.86 -11.27 8.45
N GLY A 94 2.18 -12.38 8.19
CA GLY A 94 2.35 -13.10 6.92
C GLY A 94 1.93 -12.28 5.71
N TYR A 95 0.93 -11.39 5.83
CA TYR A 95 0.56 -10.46 4.78
C TYR A 95 1.56 -9.33 4.63
N MET A 96 2.02 -8.74 5.74
CA MET A 96 3.00 -7.67 5.74
C MET A 96 4.31 -8.11 5.08
N GLU A 97 4.77 -9.33 5.37
CA GLU A 97 5.98 -9.90 4.78
C GLU A 97 5.79 -10.13 3.27
N TYR A 98 4.72 -10.81 2.89
CA TYR A 98 4.48 -11.15 1.48
C TYR A 98 4.28 -9.91 0.59
N LEU A 99 3.51 -8.93 1.09
CA LEU A 99 3.19 -7.71 0.36
C LEU A 99 4.24 -6.61 0.51
N ARG A 100 5.26 -6.83 1.33
CA ARG A 100 6.22 -5.81 1.75
C ARG A 100 5.55 -4.52 2.21
N ALA A 101 4.42 -4.64 2.90
CA ALA A 101 3.81 -3.50 3.56
C ALA A 101 4.71 -3.04 4.70
N GLU A 102 4.86 -1.72 4.90
CA GLU A 102 5.63 -1.21 6.03
C GLU A 102 4.85 -1.35 7.34
N TYR A 103 3.53 -1.18 7.26
CA TYR A 103 2.65 -1.21 8.42
C TYR A 103 1.59 -2.29 8.31
N GLY A 104 1.19 -2.81 9.48
CA GLY A 104 0.05 -3.69 9.63
C GLY A 104 -0.90 -3.16 10.68
N VAL A 105 -2.18 -3.16 10.38
CA VAL A 105 -3.26 -2.69 11.25
C VAL A 105 -4.17 -3.86 11.58
N LEU A 106 -4.28 -4.17 12.88
CA LEU A 106 -5.20 -5.18 13.39
C LEU A 106 -6.23 -4.50 14.28
N THR A 107 -7.52 -4.64 13.95
CA THR A 107 -8.58 -3.92 14.66
C THR A 107 -9.86 -4.75 14.80
N ASN A 108 -10.61 -4.48 15.86
CA ASN A 108 -11.95 -5.03 16.09
C ASN A 108 -13.02 -3.93 16.26
N GLY A 109 -12.73 -2.70 15.82
CA GLY A 109 -13.64 -1.55 15.96
C GLY A 109 -13.66 -0.92 17.36
N LYS A 110 -13.05 -1.54 18.37
CA LYS A 110 -12.88 -0.98 19.72
C LYS A 110 -11.42 -0.71 20.06
N GLN A 111 -10.53 -1.59 19.65
CA GLN A 111 -9.08 -1.45 19.76
C GLN A 111 -8.47 -1.53 18.37
N LEU A 112 -7.43 -0.72 18.13
CA LEU A 112 -6.55 -0.82 16.97
C LEU A 112 -5.13 -1.03 17.45
N ARG A 113 -4.44 -1.97 16.81
CA ARG A 113 -3.02 -2.24 16.99
C ARG A 113 -2.28 -1.99 15.70
N LEU A 114 -1.25 -1.17 15.77
CA LEU A 114 -0.35 -0.85 14.68
C LEU A 114 0.96 -1.59 14.86
N TYR A 115 1.44 -2.24 13.81
CA TYR A 115 2.71 -2.95 13.76
C TYR A 115 3.57 -2.41 12.63
N ARG A 116 4.89 -2.53 12.79
CA ARG A 116 5.87 -2.23 11.75
C ARG A 116 6.50 -3.52 11.25
N ARG A 117 6.74 -3.65 9.94
CA ARG A 117 7.37 -4.85 9.37
C ARG A 117 8.71 -5.14 10.03
N GLY A 118 8.91 -6.40 10.40
CA GLY A 118 10.11 -6.88 11.09
C GLY A 118 10.10 -6.67 12.60
N ASP A 119 9.03 -6.10 13.18
CA ASP A 119 8.84 -5.98 14.63
C ASP A 119 7.59 -6.77 15.07
N ASP A 120 7.78 -7.65 16.05
CA ASP A 120 6.70 -8.44 16.65
C ASP A 120 5.95 -7.64 17.73
N GLN A 121 6.48 -6.51 18.19
CA GLN A 121 5.81 -5.64 19.14
C GLN A 121 4.92 -4.63 18.42
N ALA A 122 3.72 -4.41 18.98
CA ALA A 122 2.85 -3.35 18.51
C ALA A 122 3.54 -2.00 18.72
N LEU A 123 3.73 -1.27 17.63
CA LEU A 123 4.21 0.12 17.62
C LEU A 123 3.25 1.02 18.39
N SER A 124 1.94 0.77 18.25
CA SER A 124 0.89 1.48 18.99
C SER A 124 -0.29 0.56 19.26
N VAL A 125 -0.90 0.72 20.43
CA VAL A 125 -2.14 0.03 20.82
C VAL A 125 -3.09 1.08 21.37
N VAL A 126 -4.16 1.38 20.63
CA VAL A 126 -5.09 2.45 20.96
C VAL A 126 -6.49 1.90 21.23
N SER A 127 -7.17 2.51 22.20
CA SER A 127 -8.61 2.36 22.37
C SER A 127 -9.29 3.43 21.52
N LEU A 128 -10.17 3.03 20.60
CA LEU A 128 -10.82 3.96 19.68
C LEU A 128 -11.80 4.90 20.40
N GLU A 129 -12.42 4.44 21.49
CA GLU A 129 -13.34 5.25 22.30
C GLU A 129 -12.63 6.40 23.00
N THR A 130 -11.40 6.16 23.45
CA THR A 130 -10.64 7.10 24.29
C THR A 130 -9.38 7.61 23.62
N VAL A 131 -9.30 7.49 22.28
CA VAL A 131 -8.10 7.86 21.52
C VAL A 131 -7.80 9.33 21.73
N THR A 132 -6.55 9.61 22.08
CA THR A 132 -6.04 10.95 22.30
C THR A 132 -5.57 11.56 20.99
N GLU A 133 -5.44 12.89 20.97
CA GLU A 133 -4.92 13.59 19.79
C GLU A 133 -3.45 13.25 19.52
N SER A 134 -2.64 12.89 20.53
CA SER A 134 -1.26 12.43 20.26
C SER A 134 -1.24 11.06 19.62
N GLU A 135 -2.03 10.11 20.11
CA GLU A 135 -2.15 8.78 19.50
C GLU A 135 -2.66 8.87 18.06
N ALA A 136 -3.63 9.75 17.79
CA ALA A 136 -4.10 9.99 16.42
C ALA A 136 -2.99 10.58 15.52
N ARG A 137 -2.14 11.48 16.03
CA ARG A 137 -0.98 11.98 15.27
C ARG A 137 0.03 10.87 14.97
N ASP A 138 0.33 10.02 15.95
CA ASP A 138 1.27 8.91 15.75
C ASP A 138 0.74 7.91 14.71
N LEU A 139 -0.57 7.65 14.70
CA LEU A 139 -1.21 6.83 13.66
C LEU A 139 -1.19 7.53 12.29
N LEU A 140 -1.48 8.83 12.24
CA LEU A 140 -1.45 9.62 11.01
C LEU A 140 -0.06 9.60 10.37
N ASP A 141 0.99 9.80 11.15
CA ASP A 141 2.37 9.84 10.65
C ASP A 141 2.79 8.49 10.06
N ALA A 142 2.28 7.39 10.60
CA ALA A 142 2.54 6.04 10.10
C ALA A 142 1.69 5.68 8.86
N LEU A 143 0.40 6.01 8.88
CA LEU A 143 -0.60 5.47 7.93
C LEU A 143 -1.03 6.44 6.83
N ARG A 144 -0.65 7.73 6.88
CA ARG A 144 -1.02 8.68 5.81
C ARG A 144 -0.50 8.21 4.45
N LYS A 145 -1.27 8.50 3.40
CA LYS A 145 -0.83 8.30 2.02
C LYS A 145 0.49 9.03 1.80
N ARG A 146 1.49 8.28 1.32
CA ARG A 146 2.78 8.88 0.93
C ARG A 146 2.61 9.51 -0.44
N GLU A 147 2.94 10.79 -0.51
CA GLU A 147 3.15 11.49 -1.77
C GLU A 147 4.65 11.53 -2.02
N PHE A 148 5.05 11.18 -3.24
CA PHE A 148 6.42 11.31 -3.71
C PHE A 148 6.49 12.34 -4.82
N ASP A 149 7.30 13.38 -4.64
CA ASP A 149 7.61 14.29 -5.74
C ASP A 149 8.76 13.71 -6.58
N LEU A 150 8.41 13.06 -7.69
CA LEU A 150 9.38 12.55 -8.67
C LEU A 150 10.22 13.65 -9.33
N THR A 151 9.88 14.92 -9.13
CA THR A 151 10.65 16.08 -9.61
C THR A 151 11.67 16.59 -8.60
N ASP A 152 11.59 16.17 -7.33
CA ASP A 152 12.60 16.49 -6.31
C ASP A 152 13.71 15.40 -6.28
N PRO A 153 14.93 15.70 -6.73
CA PRO A 153 16.03 14.73 -6.73
C PRO A 153 16.41 14.27 -5.32
N THR A 154 16.13 15.05 -4.27
CA THR A 154 16.41 14.68 -2.88
C THR A 154 15.47 13.57 -2.44
N GLU A 155 14.17 13.74 -2.68
CA GLU A 155 13.14 12.74 -2.35
C GLU A 155 13.37 11.45 -3.14
N VAL A 156 13.68 11.55 -4.43
CA VAL A 156 14.00 10.39 -5.27
C VAL A 156 15.22 9.64 -4.75
N ASN A 157 16.31 10.32 -4.38
CA ASN A 157 17.51 9.65 -3.87
C ASN A 157 17.26 8.99 -2.51
N GLN A 158 16.46 9.62 -1.64
CA GLN A 158 16.08 9.02 -0.37
C GLN A 158 15.23 7.78 -0.58
N PHE A 159 14.22 7.84 -1.45
CA PHE A 159 13.42 6.70 -1.85
C PHE A 159 14.29 5.55 -2.38
N LEU A 160 15.21 5.83 -3.30
CA LEU A 160 16.12 4.81 -3.85
C LEU A 160 17.03 4.18 -2.79
N THR A 161 17.36 4.91 -1.73
CA THR A 161 18.19 4.42 -0.63
C THR A 161 17.39 3.54 0.33
N ASP A 162 16.12 3.88 0.55
CA ASP A 162 15.21 3.19 1.47
C ASP A 162 14.51 1.98 0.80
N LEU A 163 14.63 1.84 -0.52
CA LEU A 163 14.09 0.70 -1.28
C LEU A 163 14.69 -0.62 -0.80
N ASP A 164 13.83 -1.49 -0.30
CA ASP A 164 14.14 -2.88 -0.02
C ASP A 164 14.25 -3.65 -1.35
N PRO A 165 15.43 -4.12 -1.77
CA PRO A 165 15.62 -4.72 -3.08
C PRO A 165 14.76 -5.97 -3.29
N ILE A 166 14.16 -6.10 -4.47
CA ILE A 166 13.35 -7.26 -4.84
C ILE A 166 14.28 -8.43 -5.22
N PRO A 167 14.25 -9.57 -4.52
CA PRO A 167 15.09 -10.73 -4.81
C PRO A 167 14.57 -11.44 -6.05
N LEU A 168 15.35 -11.41 -7.13
CA LEU A 168 15.03 -12.04 -8.43
C LEU A 168 14.97 -13.59 -8.41
N GLY A 169 15.19 -14.24 -7.26
CA GLY A 169 15.35 -15.69 -7.13
C GLY A 169 14.35 -16.38 -6.21
N GLU A 170 13.47 -15.63 -5.54
CA GLU A 170 12.46 -16.18 -4.64
C GLU A 170 11.07 -15.95 -5.25
N GLN A 171 10.17 -16.92 -5.12
CA GLN A 171 8.75 -16.78 -5.50
C GLN A 171 8.08 -15.82 -4.51
N ALA A 172 8.41 -14.55 -4.63
CA ALA A 172 7.86 -13.52 -3.80
C ALA A 172 7.56 -12.32 -4.70
N GLU A 173 6.32 -11.85 -4.56
CA GLU A 173 5.88 -10.49 -4.78
C GLU A 173 5.10 -10.23 -6.07
N LEU A 174 3.89 -9.73 -5.84
CA LEU A 174 3.06 -8.95 -6.75
C LEU A 174 3.82 -7.97 -7.63
N GLY A 175 4.84 -7.31 -7.07
CA GLY A 175 5.70 -6.41 -7.82
C GLY A 175 6.46 -7.13 -8.93
N GLN A 176 6.90 -8.37 -8.71
CA GLN A 176 7.50 -9.22 -9.73
C GLN A 176 6.48 -9.68 -10.76
N GLU A 177 5.29 -10.14 -10.37
CA GLU A 177 4.27 -10.58 -11.33
C GLU A 177 3.79 -9.42 -12.21
N HIS A 178 3.44 -8.26 -11.65
CA HIS A 178 3.05 -7.08 -12.43
C HIS A 178 4.20 -6.50 -13.25
N PHE A 179 5.43 -6.51 -12.72
CA PHE A 179 6.62 -6.11 -13.49
C PHE A 179 6.87 -7.07 -14.65
N PHE A 180 6.79 -8.38 -14.44
CA PHE A 180 6.97 -9.34 -15.52
C PHE A 180 5.81 -9.34 -16.50
N ASP A 181 4.58 -9.07 -16.10
CA ASP A 181 3.45 -8.90 -17.04
C ASP A 181 3.62 -7.64 -17.91
N THR A 182 4.13 -6.55 -17.33
CA THR A 182 4.33 -5.28 -18.06
C THR A 182 5.60 -5.30 -18.91
N PHE A 183 6.69 -5.87 -18.40
CA PHE A 183 8.04 -5.83 -19.00
C PHE A 183 8.51 -7.17 -19.60
N ARG A 184 7.64 -8.19 -19.65
CA ARG A 184 7.95 -9.41 -20.40
C ARG A 184 8.25 -9.04 -21.84
N LEU A 185 9.33 -9.58 -22.38
CA LEU A 185 9.59 -9.50 -23.81
C LEU A 185 8.80 -10.60 -24.54
N GLU A 186 7.47 -10.53 -24.48
CA GLU A 186 6.56 -11.40 -25.21
C GLU A 186 5.84 -10.63 -26.32
N ALA A 187 5.47 -11.34 -27.38
CA ALA A 187 4.63 -10.77 -28.44
C ALA A 187 3.32 -10.28 -27.80
N ASP A 188 2.91 -9.05 -28.13
CA ASP A 188 1.72 -8.36 -27.63
C ASP A 188 1.80 -7.82 -26.18
N SER A 189 3.00 -7.74 -25.59
CA SER A 189 3.20 -7.01 -24.32
C SER A 189 3.39 -5.51 -24.54
N PRO A 190 2.95 -4.65 -23.60
CA PRO A 190 3.15 -3.20 -23.69
C PRO A 190 4.62 -2.79 -23.85
N PHE A 191 5.54 -3.51 -23.21
CA PHE A 191 6.97 -3.26 -23.35
C PHE A 191 7.53 -3.69 -24.71
N ALA A 192 7.08 -4.82 -25.27
CA ALA A 192 7.46 -5.20 -26.63
C ALA A 192 6.94 -4.21 -27.68
N ASP A 193 5.74 -3.67 -27.50
CA ASP A 193 5.17 -2.64 -28.37
C ASP A 193 5.99 -1.34 -28.31
N LEU A 194 6.37 -0.91 -27.10
CA LEU A 194 7.25 0.26 -26.92
C LEU A 194 8.60 0.04 -27.60
N LEU A 195 9.23 -1.11 -27.41
CA LEU A 195 10.55 -1.41 -27.92
C LEU A 195 10.55 -1.54 -29.45
N THR A 196 9.48 -2.12 -30.01
CA THR A 196 9.23 -2.17 -31.46
C THR A 196 9.02 -0.76 -32.01
N GLY A 197 8.16 0.04 -31.38
CA GLY A 197 7.92 1.43 -31.80
C GLY A 197 9.19 2.30 -31.72
N MET A 198 10.03 2.11 -30.70
CA MET A 198 11.34 2.79 -30.61
C MET A 198 12.30 2.36 -31.73
N MET A 199 12.33 1.07 -32.08
CA MET A 199 13.17 0.56 -33.17
C MET A 199 12.67 1.02 -34.55
N ASP A 200 11.36 1.09 -34.75
CA ASP A 200 10.75 1.63 -35.96
C ASP A 200 11.08 3.13 -36.10
N LEU A 201 10.88 3.91 -35.03
CA LEU A 201 11.25 5.33 -35.00
C LEU A 201 12.75 5.54 -35.26
N LEU A 202 13.61 4.70 -34.68
CA LEU A 202 15.05 4.75 -34.90
C LEU A 202 15.43 4.39 -36.35
N SER A 203 14.68 3.48 -36.97
CA SER A 203 14.85 3.11 -38.39
C SER A 203 14.37 4.22 -39.31
N GLU A 204 13.22 4.85 -39.04
CA GLU A 204 12.72 6.02 -39.76
C GLU A 204 13.70 7.20 -39.68
N LEU A 205 14.21 7.50 -38.48
CA LEU A 205 15.22 8.54 -38.27
C LEU A 205 16.57 8.23 -38.94
N ARG A 206 16.87 6.94 -39.16
CA ARG A 206 18.08 6.49 -39.87
C ARG A 206 17.89 6.57 -41.38
N ASP A 207 16.72 6.22 -41.89
CA ASP A 207 16.42 6.23 -43.32
C ASP A 207 16.19 7.67 -43.84
N GLU A 208 15.72 8.60 -43.00
CA GLU A 208 15.73 10.03 -43.32
C GLU A 208 17.13 10.68 -43.24
N ARG A 209 18.12 9.97 -42.68
CA ARG A 209 19.53 10.37 -42.65
C ARG A 209 20.41 9.50 -43.55
N GLU A 210 20.08 9.43 -44.83
CA GLU A 210 21.12 9.37 -45.90
C GLU A 210 21.91 10.69 -45.97
N ALA A 211 22.38 11.19 -44.82
CA ALA A 211 23.30 12.31 -44.72
C ALA A 211 24.39 11.93 -43.72
N THR A 212 25.34 11.16 -44.24
CA THR A 212 26.75 11.09 -43.82
C THR A 212 26.96 11.02 -42.30
N PHE A 213 27.12 9.80 -41.76
CA PHE A 213 28.00 9.66 -40.60
C PHE A 213 29.36 10.24 -40.99
N VAL A 214 29.66 11.41 -40.44
CA VAL A 214 30.95 12.08 -40.61
C VAL A 214 32.02 11.10 -40.12
N GLN A 215 32.88 10.68 -41.03
CA GLN A 215 34.18 10.15 -40.66
C GLN A 215 34.98 11.25 -39.96
N GLY A 216 35.12 11.11 -38.64
CA GLY A 216 36.27 11.57 -37.85
C GLY A 216 36.25 13.01 -37.31
N ALA A 217 36.37 13.14 -35.99
CA ALA A 217 37.41 13.90 -35.26
C ALA A 217 37.31 13.60 -33.76
#